data_AF-A0A1X1TFI3-F1
#
_entry.id   AF-A0A1X1TFI3-F1
#
_cell.length_a   1.000
_cell.length_b   1.000
_cell.length_c   1.000
_cell.angle_alpha   90.00
_cell.angle_beta   90.00
_cell.angle_gamma   90.00
#
_symmetry.space_group_name_H-M   'P 1'
#
loop_
_entity.id
_entity.type
_entity.pdbx_description
1 polymer ?
#
loop_
_entity_poly.entity_id
_entity_poly.type
_entity_poly.pdbx_seq_one_letter_code
_entity_poly.pdbx_strand_id
1 'polypeptide(L)'
;MKRSVNVAFTTFTAGFTAGFAAAALLAPVAHADPVVPEPGVACGGSAGVMDGVQTFSPQHEVLECVKGIPVFVWQHRDDIQRPAVAWFTYGPAATLTRNDVVEGTRWTGYERGADCAEEQTHIAGGAPATQATTGDNTLDFTVVPDMATMTLHGVCIWREDDS
;
A
#
# COMPACT_ATOMS: atom_id res chain seq x y z
N MET A 1 74.65 34.20 9.89
CA MET A 1 74.21 35.54 9.44
C MET A 1 72.69 35.61 9.55
N LYS A 2 72.18 36.50 10.41
CA LYS A 2 70.76 36.75 10.69
C LYS A 2 70.15 37.59 9.57
N ARG A 3 68.96 37.23 9.08
CA ARG A 3 68.06 38.15 8.37
C ARG A 3 66.67 38.02 9.00
N SER A 4 66.31 39.03 9.77
CA SER A 4 64.98 39.22 10.34
C SER A 4 64.11 39.90 9.29
N VAL A 5 62.95 39.34 8.99
CA VAL A 5 61.94 39.97 8.13
C VAL A 5 60.79 40.38 9.05
N ASN A 6 60.58 41.69 9.20
CA ASN A 6 59.44 42.25 9.90
C ASN A 6 58.27 42.35 8.92
N VAL A 7 57.18 41.64 9.18
CA VAL A 7 55.92 41.78 8.45
C VAL A 7 54.92 42.48 9.36
N ALA A 8 54.43 43.63 8.90
CA ALA A 8 53.49 44.48 9.62
C ALA A 8 52.10 43.83 9.64
N PHE A 9 51.48 43.80 10.82
CA PHE A 9 50.10 43.41 11.01
C PHE A 9 49.18 44.57 10.63
N THR A 10 48.28 44.36 9.66
CA THR A 10 47.19 45.28 9.35
C THR A 10 45.90 44.67 9.85
N THR A 11 45.39 45.21 10.96
CA THR A 11 44.11 44.82 11.56
C THR A 11 42.96 45.42 10.75
N PHE A 12 42.10 44.57 10.19
CA PHE A 12 40.81 44.98 9.64
C PHE A 12 39.70 44.49 10.57
N THR A 13 39.02 45.43 11.22
CA THR A 13 37.76 45.23 11.94
C THR A 13 36.60 45.66 11.06
N ALA A 14 35.77 44.70 10.65
CA ALA A 14 34.36 44.81 10.23
C ALA A 14 33.94 43.36 9.88
N GLY A 15 32.77 42.81 10.18
CA GLY A 15 31.51 43.28 10.72
C GLY A 15 30.55 42.07 10.63
N PHE A 16 29.43 42.14 11.34
CA PHE A 16 28.16 41.39 11.19
C PHE A 16 28.12 40.18 10.24
N THR A 17 27.62 39.02 10.73
CA THR A 17 26.38 38.40 10.19
C THR A 17 25.95 37.13 10.94
N ALA A 18 24.67 37.13 11.29
CA ALA A 18 23.69 36.04 11.21
C ALA A 18 23.97 34.72 11.97
N GLY A 19 23.20 34.51 13.04
CA GLY A 19 22.95 33.19 13.60
C GLY A 19 22.22 32.31 12.58
N PHE A 20 22.77 31.12 12.33
CA PHE A 20 22.11 30.09 11.55
C PHE A 20 21.00 29.46 12.38
N ALA A 21 19.76 29.92 12.18
CA ALA A 21 18.59 29.15 12.59
C ALA A 21 18.50 27.92 11.66
N ALA A 22 18.82 26.74 12.20
CA ALA A 22 18.64 25.48 11.51
C ALA A 22 17.14 25.18 11.38
N ALA A 23 16.52 25.65 10.29
CA ALA A 23 15.20 25.21 9.88
C ALA A 23 15.31 23.75 9.40
N ALA A 24 15.00 22.80 10.29
CA ALA A 24 14.79 21.42 9.90
C ALA A 24 13.56 21.36 8.99
N LEU A 25 13.80 21.38 7.68
CA LEU A 25 12.79 21.15 6.66
C LEU A 25 12.25 19.72 6.85
N LEU A 26 11.04 19.60 7.37
CA LEU A 26 10.24 18.39 7.30
C LEU A 26 9.86 18.18 5.82
N ALA A 27 10.78 17.57 5.06
CA ALA A 27 10.47 17.14 3.71
C ALA A 27 9.40 16.04 3.79
N PRO A 28 8.30 16.14 3.01
CA PRO A 28 7.33 15.06 2.94
C PRO A 28 8.05 13.81 2.43
N VAL A 29 7.86 12.70 3.14
CA VAL A 29 8.39 11.40 2.75
C VAL A 29 7.65 11.00 1.47
N ALA A 30 8.34 11.03 0.33
CA ALA A 30 7.78 10.55 -0.92
C ALA A 30 7.60 9.03 -0.79
N HIS A 31 6.36 8.57 -0.72
CA HIS A 31 6.04 7.16 -0.87
C HIS A 31 6.35 6.76 -2.31
N ALA A 32 7.20 5.74 -2.49
CA ALA A 32 7.42 5.15 -3.80
C ALA A 32 6.10 4.54 -4.30
N ASP A 33 5.77 4.76 -5.56
CA ASP A 33 4.58 4.19 -6.18
C ASP A 33 4.59 2.65 -6.02
N PRO A 34 3.43 2.04 -5.74
CA PRO A 34 3.35 0.59 -5.64
C PRO A 34 3.75 -0.05 -6.98
N VAL A 35 4.47 -1.17 -6.89
CA VAL A 35 4.81 -1.97 -8.07
C VAL A 35 3.52 -2.54 -8.66
N VAL A 36 3.29 -2.29 -9.94
CA VAL A 36 2.12 -2.78 -10.67
C VAL A 36 2.21 -4.31 -10.83
N PRO A 37 1.18 -5.08 -10.45
CA PRO A 37 1.15 -6.53 -10.63
C PRO A 37 1.17 -6.95 -12.10
N GLU A 38 2.16 -7.77 -12.46
CA GLU A 38 2.32 -8.37 -13.79
C GLU A 38 2.90 -9.79 -13.66
N PRO A 39 2.52 -10.75 -14.53
CA PRO A 39 3.07 -12.10 -14.49
C PRO A 39 4.61 -12.14 -14.51
N GLY A 40 5.20 -12.91 -13.60
CA GLY A 40 6.65 -13.06 -13.45
C GLY A 40 7.34 -11.95 -12.67
N VAL A 41 6.65 -10.86 -12.33
CA VAL A 41 7.17 -9.78 -11.50
C VAL A 41 7.05 -10.14 -10.02
N ALA A 42 7.97 -9.65 -9.19
CA ALA A 42 7.93 -9.86 -7.75
C ALA A 42 6.68 -9.19 -7.13
N CYS A 43 6.04 -9.84 -6.15
CA CYS A 43 4.79 -9.34 -5.59
C CYS A 43 4.89 -8.07 -4.73
N GLY A 44 6.12 -7.62 -4.44
CA GLY A 44 6.37 -6.61 -3.42
C GLY A 44 6.09 -7.13 -1.99
N GLY A 45 6.59 -6.43 -0.97
CA GLY A 45 6.30 -6.76 0.43
C GLY A 45 7.22 -7.77 1.13
N SER A 46 6.98 -7.97 2.43
CA SER A 46 7.69 -8.93 3.27
C SER A 46 7.30 -10.36 2.91
N ALA A 47 8.30 -11.25 2.83
CA ALA A 47 8.10 -12.66 2.51
C ALA A 47 7.02 -13.31 3.41
N GLY A 48 6.06 -14.01 2.80
CA GLY A 48 4.98 -14.74 3.48
C GLY A 48 3.64 -14.00 3.53
N VAL A 49 3.62 -12.67 3.68
CA VAL A 49 2.36 -11.90 3.76
C VAL A 49 1.64 -11.82 2.41
N MET A 50 2.36 -12.03 1.31
CA MET A 50 1.78 -12.05 -0.04
C MET A 50 1.45 -13.46 -0.53
N ASP A 51 1.80 -14.52 0.21
CA ASP A 51 1.54 -15.89 -0.24
C ASP A 51 0.03 -16.14 -0.42
N GLY A 52 -0.35 -16.64 -1.59
CA GLY A 52 -1.74 -16.93 -1.97
C GLY A 52 -2.62 -15.70 -2.20
N VAL A 53 -2.07 -14.48 -2.13
CA VAL A 53 -2.84 -13.26 -2.35
C VAL A 53 -3.17 -13.12 -3.84
N GLN A 54 -4.44 -12.84 -4.16
CA GLN A 54 -4.89 -12.64 -5.53
C GLN A 54 -5.06 -11.15 -5.86
N THR A 55 -5.00 -10.78 -7.14
CA THR A 55 -5.27 -9.42 -7.61
C THR A 55 -5.73 -9.43 -9.08
N PHE A 56 -6.23 -8.29 -9.56
CA PHE A 56 -6.45 -8.07 -10.99
C PHE A 56 -5.26 -7.33 -11.59
N SER A 57 -4.70 -7.81 -12.69
CA SER A 57 -3.74 -7.03 -13.48
C SER A 57 -4.41 -5.80 -14.10
N PRO A 58 -3.63 -4.83 -14.64
CA PRO A 58 -4.20 -3.72 -15.40
C PRO A 58 -5.01 -4.15 -16.63
N GLN A 59 -4.80 -5.38 -17.12
CA GLN A 59 -5.54 -5.99 -18.23
C GLN A 59 -6.74 -6.83 -17.76
N HIS A 60 -7.07 -6.78 -16.45
CA HIS A 60 -8.12 -7.58 -15.79
C HIS A 60 -7.88 -9.09 -15.81
N GLU A 61 -6.62 -9.52 -15.87
CA GLU A 61 -6.27 -10.93 -15.62
C GLU A 61 -6.22 -11.20 -14.11
N VAL A 62 -6.58 -12.40 -13.68
CA VAL A 62 -6.39 -12.80 -12.29
C VAL A 62 -4.93 -13.21 -12.12
N LEU A 63 -4.27 -12.62 -11.12
CA LEU A 63 -2.92 -12.99 -10.72
C LEU A 63 -2.95 -13.52 -9.29
N GLU A 64 -2.14 -14.53 -9.01
CA GLU A 64 -1.87 -15.01 -7.66
C GLU A 64 -0.39 -14.84 -7.35
N CYS A 65 -0.10 -14.32 -6.17
CA CYS A 65 1.26 -14.25 -5.68
C CYS A 65 1.66 -15.58 -5.04
N VAL A 66 2.59 -16.28 -5.68
CA VAL A 66 3.03 -17.61 -5.22
C VAL A 66 4.51 -17.62 -4.87
N LYS A 67 4.89 -18.57 -4.01
CA LYS A 67 6.27 -18.76 -3.61
C LYS A 67 7.18 -19.07 -4.81
N GLY A 68 8.09 -18.14 -5.10
CA GLY A 68 9.22 -18.34 -6.01
C GLY A 68 10.56 -18.41 -5.26
N ILE A 69 11.65 -18.61 -6.00
CA ILE A 69 13.01 -18.58 -5.48
C ILE A 69 13.77 -17.49 -6.24
N PRO A 70 14.30 -16.43 -5.59
CA PRO A 70 14.35 -16.18 -4.15
C PRO A 70 13.15 -15.39 -3.57
N VAL A 71 12.24 -14.92 -4.43
CA VAL A 71 11.12 -14.04 -4.05
C VAL A 71 9.79 -14.62 -4.50
N PHE A 72 8.70 -14.17 -3.87
CA PHE A 72 7.35 -14.43 -4.36
C PHE A 72 7.11 -13.68 -5.67
N VAL A 73 6.43 -14.33 -6.62
CA VAL A 73 6.18 -13.81 -7.96
C VAL A 73 4.69 -13.92 -8.30
N TRP A 74 4.19 -12.92 -9.01
CA TRP A 74 2.86 -12.97 -9.59
C TRP A 74 2.81 -14.04 -10.68
N GLN A 75 1.80 -14.91 -10.62
CA GLN A 75 1.51 -15.89 -11.66
C GLN A 75 0.09 -15.70 -12.16
N HIS A 76 -0.08 -15.87 -13.46
CA HIS A 76 -1.38 -15.85 -14.09
C HIS A 76 -2.27 -17.00 -13.58
N ARG A 77 -3.57 -16.70 -13.42
CA ARG A 77 -4.64 -17.65 -13.15
C ARG A 77 -5.75 -17.47 -14.18
N ASP A 78 -6.33 -18.59 -14.59
CA ASP A 78 -7.45 -18.58 -15.55
C ASP A 78 -8.72 -17.95 -14.96
N ASP A 79 -8.90 -18.02 -13.63
CA ASP A 79 -10.04 -17.46 -12.89
C ASP A 79 -9.66 -17.25 -11.41
N ILE A 80 -10.52 -16.55 -10.67
CA ILE A 80 -10.42 -16.37 -9.22
C ILE A 80 -10.49 -17.73 -8.53
N GLN A 81 -9.55 -17.99 -7.62
CA GLN A 81 -9.67 -19.09 -6.67
C GLN A 81 -10.73 -18.72 -5.62
N ARG A 82 -11.89 -19.39 -5.70
CA ARG A 82 -13.07 -19.14 -4.87
C ARG A 82 -13.19 -20.16 -3.73
N PRO A 83 -13.63 -19.75 -2.52
CA PRO A 83 -13.77 -18.35 -2.12
C PRO A 83 -12.38 -17.68 -2.04
N ALA A 84 -12.32 -16.41 -2.43
CA ALA A 84 -11.15 -15.59 -2.21
C ALA A 84 -11.04 -15.36 -0.70
N VAL A 85 -9.88 -15.68 -0.13
CA VAL A 85 -9.57 -15.45 1.30
C VAL A 85 -8.51 -14.36 1.48
N ALA A 86 -7.88 -13.93 0.38
CA ALA A 86 -6.91 -12.85 0.38
C ALA A 86 -6.88 -12.14 -0.98
N TRP A 87 -6.82 -10.80 -0.93
CA TRP A 87 -6.81 -9.94 -2.11
C TRP A 87 -5.82 -8.79 -1.98
N PHE A 88 -5.27 -8.31 -3.08
CA PHE A 88 -4.40 -7.14 -3.13
C PHE A 88 -4.97 -6.09 -4.08
N THR A 89 -5.05 -4.85 -3.61
CA THR A 89 -5.28 -3.67 -4.43
C THR A 89 -4.01 -2.83 -4.46
N TYR A 90 -3.62 -2.34 -5.64
CA TYR A 90 -2.36 -1.58 -5.85
C TYR A 90 -2.63 -0.13 -6.27
N GLY A 91 -3.83 0.37 -6.03
CA GLY A 91 -4.29 1.69 -6.46
C GLY A 91 -5.64 1.62 -7.15
N PRO A 92 -5.76 0.94 -8.32
CA PRO A 92 -7.04 0.66 -8.93
C PRO A 92 -7.94 -0.16 -7.99
N ALA A 93 -9.23 0.17 -8.00
CA ALA A 93 -10.20 -0.57 -7.21
C ALA A 93 -10.41 -1.98 -7.79
N ALA A 94 -10.64 -2.95 -6.92
CA ALA A 94 -11.00 -4.31 -7.31
C ALA A 94 -12.43 -4.61 -6.85
N THR A 95 -13.27 -5.10 -7.76
CA THR A 95 -14.64 -5.50 -7.42
C THR A 95 -14.76 -7.01 -7.42
N LEU A 96 -15.12 -7.56 -6.27
CA LEU A 96 -15.48 -8.96 -6.06
C LEU A 96 -17.01 -9.09 -6.06
N THR A 97 -17.50 -10.21 -6.57
CA THR A 97 -18.93 -10.53 -6.58
C THR A 97 -19.29 -11.48 -5.45
N ARG A 98 -20.59 -11.68 -5.23
CA ARG A 98 -21.10 -12.63 -4.24
C ARG A 98 -20.57 -14.06 -4.35
N ASN A 99 -20.17 -14.48 -5.55
CA ASN A 99 -19.65 -15.83 -5.77
C ASN A 99 -18.16 -15.91 -5.44
N ASP A 100 -17.48 -14.78 -5.29
CA ASP A 100 -16.05 -14.70 -5.05
C ASP A 100 -15.71 -14.71 -3.55
N VAL A 101 -16.64 -14.36 -2.66
CA VAL A 101 -16.43 -14.28 -1.20
C VAL A 101 -17.56 -14.93 -0.42
N VAL A 102 -17.35 -15.21 0.87
CA VAL A 102 -18.36 -15.82 1.75
C VAL A 102 -19.06 -14.76 2.60
N GLU A 103 -20.38 -14.66 2.49
CA GLU A 103 -21.19 -13.74 3.32
C GLU A 103 -21.00 -14.05 4.82
N GLY A 104 -20.96 -13.01 5.66
CA GLY A 104 -20.78 -13.12 7.11
C GLY A 104 -19.34 -13.36 7.58
N THR A 105 -18.38 -13.51 6.68
CA THR A 105 -16.96 -13.60 7.04
C THR A 105 -16.40 -12.22 7.39
N ARG A 106 -15.44 -12.19 8.33
CA ARG A 106 -14.73 -10.98 8.72
C ARG A 106 -13.47 -10.82 7.87
N TRP A 107 -13.24 -9.60 7.42
CA TRP A 107 -12.08 -9.23 6.61
C TRP A 107 -11.34 -8.08 7.24
N THR A 108 -10.02 -8.10 7.09
CA THR A 108 -9.11 -7.05 7.51
C THR A 108 -8.32 -6.54 6.30
N GLY A 109 -8.39 -5.24 6.03
CA GLY A 109 -7.52 -4.52 5.11
C GLY A 109 -6.32 -3.93 5.83
N TYR A 110 -5.11 -4.16 5.32
CA TYR A 110 -3.85 -3.62 5.83
C TYR A 110 -3.26 -2.63 4.84
N GLU A 111 -3.07 -1.37 5.24
CA GLU A 111 -2.53 -0.31 4.38
C GLU A 111 -1.06 -0.57 3.99
N ARG A 112 -0.73 -0.31 2.72
CA ARG A 112 0.64 -0.36 2.19
C ARG A 112 1.09 0.96 1.56
N GLY A 113 0.67 2.08 2.14
CA GLY A 113 1.08 3.42 1.74
C GLY A 113 -0.04 4.38 1.37
N ALA A 114 -1.29 3.90 1.37
CA ALA A 114 -2.49 4.72 1.20
C ALA A 114 -3.65 4.12 2.01
N ASP A 115 -4.60 4.97 2.37
CA ASP A 115 -5.82 4.61 3.10
C ASP A 115 -6.58 3.48 2.38
N CYS A 116 -7.06 2.50 3.15
CA CYS A 116 -7.94 1.45 2.65
C CYS A 116 -9.39 1.91 2.74
N ALA A 117 -10.20 1.53 1.75
CA ALA A 117 -11.65 1.68 1.83
C ALA A 117 -12.34 0.49 1.17
N GLU A 118 -13.48 0.08 1.71
CA GLU A 118 -14.36 -0.90 1.10
C GLU A 118 -15.77 -0.36 0.91
N GLU A 119 -16.42 -0.81 -0.16
CA GLU A 119 -17.82 -0.50 -0.46
C GLU A 119 -18.56 -1.78 -0.83
N GLN A 120 -19.68 -2.05 -0.17
CA GLN A 120 -20.51 -3.23 -0.43
C GLN A 120 -21.90 -2.81 -0.91
N THR A 121 -22.40 -3.45 -1.96
CA THR A 121 -23.76 -3.24 -2.48
C THR A 121 -24.65 -4.44 -2.17
N HIS A 122 -25.96 -4.24 -2.12
CA HIS A 122 -26.94 -5.30 -1.85
C HIS A 122 -27.69 -5.70 -3.13
N ILE A 123 -28.04 -6.99 -3.24
CA ILE A 123 -28.84 -7.52 -4.36
C ILE A 123 -30.21 -6.84 -4.44
N ALA A 124 -30.81 -6.55 -3.28
CA ALA A 124 -32.09 -5.86 -3.19
C ALA A 124 -32.03 -4.37 -3.60
N GLY A 125 -30.83 -3.84 -3.88
CA GLY A 125 -30.58 -2.41 -4.06
C GLY A 125 -30.51 -1.66 -2.74
N GLY A 126 -30.34 -0.33 -2.82
CA GLY A 126 -30.16 0.54 -1.65
C GLY A 126 -28.86 1.34 -1.72
N ALA A 127 -28.59 2.10 -0.66
CA ALA A 127 -27.30 2.77 -0.53
C ALA A 127 -26.20 1.73 -0.24
N PRO A 128 -24.99 1.88 -0.82
CA PRO A 128 -23.86 1.04 -0.47
C PRO A 128 -23.48 1.19 1.00
N ALA A 129 -23.00 0.11 1.61
CA ALA A 129 -22.32 0.15 2.89
C ALA A 129 -20.83 0.43 2.63
N THR A 130 -20.34 1.60 3.05
CA THR A 130 -18.96 2.02 2.82
C THR A 130 -18.24 2.19 4.15
N GLN A 131 -17.02 1.68 4.25
CA GLN A 131 -16.10 2.00 5.35
C GLN A 131 -14.71 2.33 4.79
N ALA A 132 -13.92 3.01 5.61
CA ALA A 132 -12.58 3.44 5.27
C ALA A 132 -11.76 3.52 6.55
N THR A 133 -10.44 3.36 6.42
CA THR A 133 -9.53 3.47 7.55
C THR A 133 -9.61 4.87 8.18
N THR A 134 -9.54 4.90 9.51
CA THR A 134 -9.37 6.13 10.27
C THR A 134 -8.15 6.02 11.18
N GLY A 135 -6.96 6.20 10.62
CA GLY A 135 -5.71 6.39 11.35
C GLY A 135 -4.95 5.13 11.81
N ASP A 136 -5.63 4.01 12.07
CA ASP A 136 -4.99 2.80 12.63
C ASP A 136 -4.28 1.92 11.58
N ASN A 137 -4.24 2.36 10.31
CA ASN A 137 -3.67 1.65 9.15
C ASN A 137 -4.30 0.27 8.85
N THR A 138 -5.43 -0.04 9.51
CA THR A 138 -6.20 -1.26 9.31
C THR A 138 -7.69 -0.96 9.21
N LEU A 139 -8.39 -1.74 8.39
CA LEU A 139 -9.84 -1.65 8.18
C LEU A 139 -10.49 -3.00 8.39
N ASP A 140 -11.27 -3.14 9.45
CA ASP A 140 -12.02 -4.36 9.71
C ASP A 140 -13.46 -4.20 9.25
N PHE A 141 -13.97 -5.17 8.50
CA PHE A 141 -15.37 -5.20 8.11
C PHE A 141 -15.90 -6.63 8.04
N THR A 142 -17.21 -6.78 7.90
CA THR A 142 -17.86 -8.07 7.68
C THR A 142 -18.56 -8.03 6.33
N VAL A 143 -18.46 -9.11 5.57
CA VAL A 143 -19.20 -9.26 4.31
C VAL A 143 -20.69 -9.27 4.62
N VAL A 144 -21.42 -8.28 4.13
CA VAL A 144 -22.84 -8.10 4.47
C VAL A 144 -23.70 -9.22 3.89
N PRO A 145 -24.80 -9.61 4.55
CA PRO A 145 -25.79 -10.50 3.95
C PRO A 145 -26.38 -9.92 2.66
N ASP A 146 -26.72 -10.78 1.71
CA ASP A 146 -27.29 -10.41 0.40
C ASP A 146 -26.39 -9.43 -0.39
N MET A 147 -25.07 -9.50 -0.19
CA MET A 147 -24.10 -8.71 -0.94
C MET A 147 -24.20 -9.05 -2.44
N ALA A 148 -24.25 -8.03 -3.28
CA ALA A 148 -24.11 -8.17 -4.74
C ALA A 148 -22.64 -8.05 -5.15
N THR A 149 -21.99 -6.97 -4.72
CA THR A 149 -20.58 -6.70 -4.97
C THR A 149 -19.89 -6.13 -3.74
N MET A 150 -18.58 -6.34 -3.65
CA MET A 150 -17.65 -5.70 -2.73
C MET A 150 -16.52 -5.06 -3.54
N THR A 151 -16.37 -3.75 -3.43
CA THR A 151 -15.30 -3.00 -4.07
C THR A 151 -14.26 -2.61 -3.03
N LEU A 152 -13.02 -2.99 -3.28
CA LEU A 152 -11.85 -2.74 -2.44
C LEU A 152 -11.00 -1.64 -3.06
N HIS A 153 -10.58 -0.66 -2.27
CA HIS A 153 -9.88 0.54 -2.75
C HIS A 153 -8.53 0.75 -2.06
N GLY A 154 -7.65 1.53 -2.71
CA GLY A 154 -6.36 1.92 -2.17
C GLY A 154 -5.26 0.89 -2.45
N VAL A 155 -4.16 1.00 -1.70
CA VAL A 155 -3.00 0.11 -1.81
C VAL A 155 -2.97 -0.79 -0.58
N CYS A 156 -3.70 -1.90 -0.62
CA CYS A 156 -4.07 -2.65 0.57
C CYS A 156 -3.98 -4.16 0.35
N ILE A 157 -3.57 -4.87 1.41
CA ILE A 157 -3.70 -6.33 1.50
C ILE A 157 -4.96 -6.62 2.30
N TRP A 158 -5.90 -7.32 1.70
CA TRP A 158 -7.16 -7.72 2.29
C TRP A 158 -7.08 -9.20 2.63
N ARG A 159 -7.46 -9.58 3.85
CA ARG A 159 -7.50 -10.98 4.28
C ARG A 159 -8.76 -11.28 5.03
N GLU A 160 -9.33 -12.43 4.77
CA GLU A 160 -10.32 -13.04 5.65
C GLU A 160 -9.64 -13.42 6.96
N ASP A 161 -10.28 -13.10 8.09
CA ASP A 161 -9.83 -13.52 9.41
C ASP A 161 -10.29 -14.97 9.63
N ASP A 162 -9.35 -15.87 9.95
CA ASP A 162 -9.67 -17.24 10.38
C ASP A 162 -10.43 -17.17 11.73
N SER A 163 -11.76 -17.16 11.69
CA SER A 163 -12.63 -17.13 12.89
C SER A 163 -12.63 -18.46 13.65
#